data_AF-A0A425CSI1-F1
#
_entry.id   AF-A0A425CSI1-F1
#
_cell.length_a   1.000
_cell.length_b   1.000
_cell.length_c   1.000
_cell.angle_alpha   90.00
_cell.angle_beta   90.00
_cell.angle_gamma   90.00
#
_symmetry.space_group_name_H-M   'P 1'
#
loop_
_entity.id
_entity.type
_entity.pdbx_description
1 polymer ?
#
loop_
_entity_poly.entity_id
_entity_poly.type
_entity_poly.pdbx_seq_one_letter_code
_entity_poly.pdbx_strand_id
1 'polypeptide(L)'
;MKRNVHAIVPASSFRLVAGEDHLSTYTFNTHTAKHKFCRVCGVQPFYIPRSNPDGIAVTIACITPGTVTQVNVQPFDGHNWDVSYASSGIAKYSK
;
A
#
# COMPACT_ATOMS: atom_id res chain seq x y z
N MET A 1 -5.33 15.69 4.13
CA MET A 1 -3.98 15.09 4.10
C MET A 1 -4.08 13.59 3.83
N LYS A 2 -3.28 13.03 2.93
CA LYS A 2 -3.30 11.60 2.57
C LYS A 2 -2.83 10.77 3.77
N ARG A 3 -3.65 9.82 4.24
CA ARG A 3 -3.30 8.91 5.35
C ARG A 3 -2.41 7.78 4.81
N ASN A 4 -1.10 7.95 4.93
CA ASN A 4 -0.11 7.02 4.36
C ASN A 4 0.25 5.82 5.26
N VAL A 5 -0.48 5.58 6.35
CA VAL A 5 -0.28 4.35 7.15
C VAL A 5 -0.95 3.19 6.42
N HIS A 6 -0.16 2.18 6.07
CA HIS A 6 -0.60 1.01 5.31
C HIS A 6 0.04 -0.28 5.84
N ALA A 7 -0.66 -1.40 5.64
CA ALA A 7 -0.14 -2.74 5.87
C ALA A 7 0.05 -3.45 4.52
N ILE A 8 1.18 -4.13 4.35
CA ILE A 8 1.47 -4.91 3.14
C ILE A 8 0.96 -6.34 3.37
N VAL A 9 0.26 -6.88 2.39
CA VAL A 9 -0.13 -8.30 2.32
C VAL A 9 0.30 -8.90 0.99
N PRO A 10 0.53 -10.23 0.89
CA PRO A 10 0.72 -10.90 -0.39
C PRO A 10 -0.47 -10.64 -1.34
N ALA A 11 -0.22 -10.51 -2.64
CA ALA A 11 -1.29 -10.31 -3.61
C ALA A 11 -2.31 -11.47 -3.62
N SER A 12 -1.88 -12.69 -3.29
CA SER A 12 -2.76 -13.87 -3.14
C SER A 12 -3.77 -13.74 -2.00
N SER A 13 -3.48 -12.88 -0.99
CA SER A 13 -4.34 -12.61 0.16
C SER A 13 -5.25 -11.39 -0.05
N PHE A 14 -5.25 -10.81 -1.25
CA PHE A 14 -6.08 -9.66 -1.59
C PHE A 14 -7.03 -9.99 -2.74
N ARG A 15 -8.29 -9.55 -2.61
CA ARG A 15 -9.28 -9.60 -3.68
C ARG A 15 -10.08 -8.30 -3.72
N LEU A 16 -10.08 -7.64 -4.88
CA LEU A 16 -10.95 -6.50 -5.13
C LEU A 16 -12.38 -7.02 -5.36
N VAL A 17 -13.31 -6.67 -4.49
CA VAL A 17 -14.70 -7.15 -4.57
C VAL A 17 -15.56 -6.26 -5.45
N ALA A 18 -15.30 -4.95 -5.49
CA ALA A 18 -16.09 -3.99 -6.25
C ALA A 18 -15.31 -2.69 -6.56
N GLY A 19 -15.84 -1.89 -7.49
CA GLY A 19 -15.37 -0.53 -7.76
C GLY A 19 -14.13 -0.43 -8.64
N GLU A 20 -13.73 -1.50 -9.33
CA GLU A 20 -12.58 -1.52 -10.24
C GLU A 20 -12.69 -0.45 -11.33
N ASP A 21 -13.88 -0.31 -11.91
CA ASP A 21 -14.22 0.69 -12.91
C ASP A 21 -14.08 2.14 -12.40
N HIS A 22 -14.13 2.34 -11.07
CA HIS A 22 -13.96 3.63 -10.41
C HIS A 22 -12.51 3.91 -9.98
N LEU A 23 -11.59 2.96 -10.16
CA LEU A 23 -10.18 3.15 -9.79
C LEU A 23 -9.38 3.81 -10.91
N SER A 24 -8.76 4.93 -10.59
CA SER A 24 -7.66 5.51 -11.36
C SER A 24 -6.33 4.96 -10.88
N THR A 25 -5.37 4.86 -11.81
CA THR A 25 -3.99 4.45 -11.50
C THR A 25 -3.04 5.61 -11.73
N TYR A 26 -2.27 5.96 -10.71
CA TYR A 26 -1.15 6.88 -10.82
C TYR A 26 0.17 6.14 -10.62
N THR A 27 1.15 6.44 -11.47
CA THR A 27 2.50 5.85 -11.46
C THR A 27 3.50 6.94 -11.78
N PHE A 28 4.71 6.86 -11.23
CA PHE A 28 5.79 7.80 -11.52
C PHE A 28 7.16 7.11 -11.40
N ASN A 29 8.24 7.82 -11.78
CA ASN A 29 9.62 7.33 -11.74
C ASN A 29 9.79 6.00 -12.51
N THR A 30 10.01 4.88 -11.82
CA THR A 30 10.17 3.56 -12.45
C THR A 30 8.85 2.94 -12.90
N HIS A 31 7.72 3.57 -12.59
CA HIS A 31 6.36 3.06 -12.84
C HIS A 31 6.05 1.70 -12.18
N THR A 32 6.92 1.21 -11.28
CA THR A 32 6.73 -0.04 -10.53
C THR A 32 5.59 0.09 -9.53
N ALA A 33 5.55 1.21 -8.79
CA ALA A 33 4.48 1.48 -7.85
C ALA A 33 3.21 1.89 -8.60
N LYS A 34 2.08 1.26 -8.27
CA LYS A 34 0.76 1.54 -8.87
C LYS A 34 -0.20 2.03 -7.81
N HIS A 35 -0.35 3.36 -7.71
CA HIS A 35 -1.26 4.01 -6.77
C HIS A 35 -2.70 3.94 -7.28
N LYS A 36 -3.56 3.18 -6.58
CA LYS A 36 -4.96 2.94 -6.98
C LYS A 36 -5.91 3.78 -6.12
N PHE A 37 -6.58 4.75 -6.71
CA PHE A 37 -7.49 5.63 -5.97
C PHE A 37 -8.83 5.80 -6.70
N CYS A 38 -9.89 6.02 -5.94
CA CYS A 38 -11.22 6.27 -6.50
C CYS A 38 -11.23 7.61 -7.23
N ARG A 39 -11.59 7.62 -8.51
CA ARG A 39 -11.70 8.84 -9.33
C ARG A 39 -12.82 9.79 -8.90
N VAL A 40 -13.77 9.31 -8.09
CA VAL A 40 -14.93 10.09 -7.62
C VAL A 40 -14.63 10.79 -6.29
N CYS A 41 -14.14 10.04 -5.29
CA CYS A 41 -13.93 10.59 -3.93
C CYS A 41 -12.45 10.81 -3.57
N GLY A 42 -11.50 10.40 -4.42
CA GLY A 42 -10.06 10.57 -4.19
C GLY A 42 -9.44 9.63 -3.16
N VAL A 43 -10.23 8.76 -2.52
CA VAL A 43 -9.73 7.80 -1.53
C VAL A 43 -8.83 6.76 -2.20
N GLN A 44 -7.65 6.50 -1.63
CA GLN A 44 -6.72 5.46 -2.05
C GLN A 44 -6.82 4.28 -1.06
N PRO A 45 -7.70 3.29 -1.28
CA PRO A 45 -7.86 2.17 -0.35
C PRO A 45 -6.66 1.23 -0.33
N PHE A 46 -5.93 1.13 -1.44
CA PHE A 46 -4.73 0.31 -1.55
C PHE A 46 -3.81 0.80 -2.67
N TYR A 47 -2.60 0.27 -2.73
CA TYR A 47 -1.70 0.42 -3.88
C TYR A 47 -0.73 -0.76 -3.98
N ILE A 48 -0.07 -0.90 -5.13
CA ILE A 48 1.05 -1.84 -5.30
C ILE A 48 2.34 -1.04 -5.06
N PRO A 49 3.09 -1.29 -3.97
CA PRO A 49 4.31 -0.53 -3.65
C PRO A 49 5.51 -0.99 -4.50
N ARG A 50 6.47 -0.09 -4.71
CA ARG A 50 7.74 -0.42 -5.39
C ARG A 50 8.57 -1.45 -4.60
N SER A 51 8.53 -1.40 -3.27
CA SER A 51 9.29 -2.30 -2.39
C SER A 51 8.79 -3.75 -2.44
N ASN A 52 7.50 -3.92 -2.73
CA ASN A 52 6.79 -5.20 -2.73
C ASN A 52 5.87 -5.25 -3.96
N PRO A 53 6.43 -5.39 -5.18
CA PRO A 53 5.65 -5.40 -6.42
C PRO A 53 4.71 -6.61 -6.54
N ASP A 54 4.93 -7.63 -5.71
CA ASP A 54 4.15 -8.85 -5.50
C ASP A 54 3.10 -8.73 -4.38
N GLY A 55 3.03 -7.58 -3.71
CA GLY A 55 2.13 -7.32 -2.59
C GLY A 55 1.14 -6.18 -2.83
N ILE A 56 0.18 -6.08 -1.91
CA ILE A 56 -0.80 -5.00 -1.85
C ILE A 56 -0.63 -4.27 -0.52
N ALA A 57 -0.39 -2.96 -0.59
CA ALA A 57 -0.38 -2.09 0.56
C ALA A 57 -1.79 -1.53 0.79
N VAL A 58 -2.48 -2.03 1.82
CA VAL A 58 -3.84 -1.63 2.21
C VAL A 58 -3.76 -0.45 3.20
N THR A 59 -4.50 0.62 2.92
CA THR A 59 -4.57 1.78 3.81
C THR A 59 -5.38 1.44 5.07
N ILE A 60 -4.76 1.56 6.25
CA ILE A 60 -5.37 1.15 7.52
C ILE A 60 -6.69 1.86 7.81
N ALA A 61 -6.79 3.14 7.44
CA ALA A 61 -8.02 3.92 7.64
C ALA A 61 -9.20 3.47 6.76
N CYS A 62 -8.98 2.57 5.80
CA CYS A 62 -10.01 1.98 4.95
C CYS A 62 -10.42 0.58 5.39
N ILE A 63 -9.85 0.05 6.48
CA ILE A 63 -10.23 -1.24 7.05
C ILE A 63 -11.47 -1.05 7.93
N THR A 64 -12.41 -2.00 7.85
CA THR A 64 -13.62 -2.01 8.67
C THR A 64 -13.29 -1.84 10.16
N PRO A 65 -13.89 -0.85 10.85
CA PRO A 65 -13.66 -0.63 12.27
C PRO A 65 -13.85 -1.91 13.10
N GLY A 66 -12.96 -2.14 14.07
CA GLY A 66 -12.96 -3.34 14.91
C GLY A 66 -12.22 -4.56 14.32
N THR A 67 -11.81 -4.53 13.04
CA THR A 67 -11.03 -5.62 12.43
C THR A 67 -9.58 -5.63 12.91
N VAL A 68 -8.97 -4.44 13.05
CA VAL A 68 -7.59 -4.28 13.52
C VAL A 68 -7.63 -3.86 14.98
N THR A 69 -7.02 -4.65 15.85
CA THR A 69 -6.97 -4.42 17.29
C THR A 69 -5.75 -3.60 17.73
N GLN A 70 -4.64 -3.70 16.98
CA GLN A 70 -3.41 -2.97 17.25
C GLN A 70 -2.66 -2.68 15.94
N VAL A 71 -1.98 -1.53 15.89
CA VAL A 71 -1.10 -1.15 14.77
C VAL A 71 0.27 -0.80 15.34
N ASN A 72 1.31 -1.51 14.88
CA ASN A 72 2.69 -1.13 15.13
C ASN A 72 3.22 -0.37 13.90
N VAL A 73 3.55 0.91 14.08
CA VAL A 73 4.05 1.77 13.00
C VAL A 73 5.57 1.83 13.09
N GLN A 74 6.23 1.45 12.01
CA GLN A 74 7.67 1.60 11.86
C GLN A 74 7.95 2.74 10.88
N PRO A 75 8.72 3.77 11.28
CA PRO A 75 9.15 4.82 10.37
C PRO A 75 9.99 4.23 9.23
N PHE A 76 9.83 4.78 8.02
CA PHE A 76 10.63 4.42 6.87
C PHE A 76 11.28 5.67 6.31
N ASP A 77 12.61 5.66 6.16
CA ASP A 77 13.34 6.75 5.55
C ASP A 77 13.24 6.67 4.02
N GLY A 78 12.37 7.51 3.47
CA GLY A 78 12.17 7.64 2.03
C GLY A 78 13.26 8.46 1.32
N HIS A 79 14.09 9.22 2.04
CA HIS A 79 15.22 9.95 1.46
C HIS A 79 16.36 8.99 1.12
N ASN A 80 16.73 8.12 2.07
CA ASN A 80 17.75 7.08 1.87
C ASN A 80 17.12 5.72 1.51
N TRP A 81 16.32 5.69 0.44
CA TRP A 81 15.43 4.56 0.12
C TRP A 81 16.18 3.21 -0.01
N ASP A 82 17.31 3.17 -0.72
CA ASP A 82 18.03 1.92 -0.99
C ASP A 82 18.60 1.30 0.30
N VAL A 83 19.18 2.12 1.17
CA VAL A 83 19.70 1.71 2.48
C VAL A 83 18.56 1.22 3.38
N SER A 84 17.45 1.94 3.43
CA SER A 84 16.26 1.57 4.22
C SER A 84 15.61 0.30 3.72
N TYR A 85 15.52 0.12 2.40
CA TYR A 85 14.97 -1.09 1.79
C TYR A 85 15.83 -2.32 2.15
N ALA A 86 17.15 -2.21 2.02
CA ALA A 86 18.09 -3.30 2.32
C ALA A 86 18.07 -3.71 3.82
N SER A 87 17.94 -2.75 4.73
CA SER A 87 18.03 -2.98 6.18
C SER A 87 16.69 -3.30 6.85
N SER A 88 15.56 -2.81 6.34
CA SER A 88 14.24 -2.96 6.99
C SER A 88 13.63 -4.36 6.87
N GLY A 89 14.07 -5.16 5.90
CA GLY A 89 13.43 -6.45 5.61
C GLY A 89 12.01 -6.33 5.06
N ILE A 90 11.59 -5.15 4.58
CA ILE A 90 10.21 -4.85 4.14
C ILE A 90 9.71 -5.80 3.05
N ALA A 91 10.61 -6.33 2.22
CA ALA A 91 10.32 -7.32 1.18
C ALA A 91 9.69 -8.64 1.73
N LYS A 92 9.84 -8.94 3.03
CA LYS A 92 9.27 -10.15 3.65
C LYS A 92 7.76 -10.06 3.87
N TYR A 93 7.18 -8.85 3.91
CA TYR A 93 5.76 -8.66 4.24
C TYR A 93 4.79 -8.96 3.08
N SER A 94 5.29 -9.21 1.87
CA SER A 94 4.49 -9.62 0.71
C SER A 94 4.67 -11.10 0.33
N LYS A 95 5.44 -11.86 1.10
CA LYS A 95 5.70 -13.28 0.89
C LYS A 95 4.73 -14.16 1.66
#